data_AF-A0A7C7E664-F1
#
_entry.id   AF-A0A7C7E664-F1
#
_cell.length_a   1.000
_cell.length_b   1.000
_cell.length_c   1.000
_cell.angle_alpha   90.00
_cell.angle_beta   90.00
_cell.angle_gamma   90.00
#
_symmetry.space_group_name_H-M   'P 1'
#
loop_
_entity.id
_entity.type
_entity.pdbx_description
1 polymer ?
#
loop_
_entity_poly.entity_id
_entity_poly.type
_entity_poly.pdbx_seq_one_letter_code
_entity_poly.pdbx_strand_id
1 'polypeptide(L)'
;MKTVEKIIKNRTLYGIIMVLIIWYVMHFTIKSNVIPSPHETVKRFIDLFPNILSLHLLASLGRIMMAIGVSIILGVPLGLWIGMNKKADSIFSPVIYILYPLPKIAFLPIFMILLGIGNKAKVTLIVTIIIFQMLIGVRDGVKEIPKELYYSAISLGVSG
;
A
#
# COMPACT_ATOMS: atom_id res chain seq x y z
N MET A 1 -36.61 -21.60 -7.26
CA MET A 1 -37.31 -20.28 -7.27
C MET A 1 -36.86 -19.36 -6.13
N LYS A 2 -36.92 -19.77 -4.85
CA LYS A 2 -36.56 -18.91 -3.69
C LYS A 2 -35.12 -18.37 -3.67
N THR A 3 -34.16 -19.07 -4.28
CA THR A 3 -32.75 -18.63 -4.36
C THR A 3 -32.55 -17.44 -5.30
N VAL A 4 -33.31 -17.39 -6.40
CA VAL A 4 -33.21 -16.32 -7.41
C VAL A 4 -33.82 -15.02 -6.88
N GLU A 5 -34.96 -15.09 -6.17
CA GLU A 5 -35.55 -13.93 -5.48
C GLU A 5 -34.63 -13.35 -4.40
N LYS A 6 -33.91 -14.21 -3.66
CA LYS A 6 -32.93 -13.77 -2.65
C LYS A 6 -31.72 -13.07 -3.28
N ILE A 7 -31.28 -13.52 -4.46
CA ILE A 7 -30.20 -12.89 -5.23
C ILE A 7 -30.65 -11.54 -5.80
N ILE A 8 -31.86 -11.46 -6.35
CA ILE A 8 -32.44 -10.22 -6.92
C ILE A 8 -32.70 -9.17 -5.83
N LYS A 9 -33.03 -9.59 -4.59
CA LYS A 9 -33.24 -8.68 -3.46
C LYS A 9 -31.92 -8.21 -2.79
N ASN A 10 -30.77 -8.62 -3.32
CA ASN A 10 -29.48 -8.23 -2.77
C ASN A 10 -29.09 -6.81 -3.17
N ARG A 11 -28.83 -5.93 -2.18
CA ARG A 11 -28.45 -4.53 -2.39
C ARG A 11 -27.18 -4.38 -3.25
N THR A 12 -26.28 -5.36 -3.20
CA THR A 12 -25.05 -5.35 -4.01
C THR A 12 -25.33 -5.50 -5.50
N LEU A 13 -26.34 -6.30 -5.88
CA LEU A 13 -26.69 -6.50 -7.28
C LEU A 13 -27.25 -5.21 -7.90
N TYR A 14 -28.08 -4.48 -7.16
CA TYR A 14 -28.55 -3.15 -7.56
C TYR A 14 -27.39 -2.17 -7.77
N GLY A 15 -26.39 -2.18 -6.87
CA GLY A 15 -25.19 -1.35 -7.03
C GLY A 15 -24.40 -1.67 -8.30
N ILE A 16 -24.20 -2.96 -8.61
CA ILE A 16 -23.50 -3.39 -9.82
C ILE A 16 -24.28 -2.97 -11.08
N ILE A 17 -25.59 -3.21 -11.11
CA ILE A 17 -26.44 -2.83 -12.25
C ILE A 17 -26.42 -1.31 -12.43
N MET A 18 -26.52 -0.53 -11.35
CA MET A 18 -26.44 0.93 -11.40
C MET A 18 -25.12 1.40 -12.02
N VAL A 19 -23.98 0.85 -11.58
CA VAL A 19 -22.67 1.20 -12.15
C VAL A 19 -22.58 0.84 -13.63
N LEU A 20 -23.08 -0.33 -14.04
CA LEU A 20 -23.09 -0.74 -15.44
C LEU A 20 -23.97 0.17 -16.30
N ILE A 21 -25.16 0.54 -15.82
CA ILE A 21 -26.06 1.48 -16.51
C ILE A 21 -25.36 2.82 -16.68
N ILE A 22 -24.77 3.36 -15.61
CA ILE A 22 -24.05 4.64 -15.66
C ILE A 22 -22.91 4.56 -16.69
N TRP A 23 -22.12 3.48 -16.70
CA TRP A 23 -21.03 3.30 -17.64
C TRP A 23 -21.53 3.21 -19.09
N TYR A 24 -22.59 2.44 -19.37
CA TYR A 24 -23.19 2.40 -20.70
C TYR A 24 -23.73 3.77 -21.13
N VAL A 25 -24.41 4.51 -20.24
CA VAL A 25 -24.88 5.88 -20.52
C VAL A 25 -23.69 6.80 -20.84
N MET A 26 -22.60 6.73 -20.07
CA MET A 26 -21.38 7.51 -20.36
C MET A 26 -20.76 7.15 -21.71
N HIS A 27 -20.67 5.86 -22.04
CA HIS A 27 -20.17 5.39 -23.33
C HIS A 27 -20.98 5.96 -24.51
N PHE A 28 -22.32 5.88 -24.43
CA PHE A 28 -23.20 6.37 -25.49
C PHE A 28 -23.26 7.90 -25.60
N THR A 29 -23.08 8.62 -24.49
CA THR A 29 -23.13 10.10 -24.47
C THR A 29 -21.82 10.73 -24.93
N ILE A 30 -20.67 10.16 -24.52
CA ILE A 30 -19.35 10.76 -24.77
C ILE A 30 -18.82 10.41 -26.17
N LYS A 31 -19.29 9.32 -26.79
CA LYS A 31 -18.98 8.91 -28.18
C LYS A 31 -17.49 9.03 -28.56
N SER A 32 -16.61 8.75 -27.60
CA SER A 32 -15.17 8.81 -27.74
C SER A 32 -14.55 7.51 -27.22
N ASN A 33 -13.45 7.09 -27.84
CA ASN A 33 -12.69 5.89 -27.44
C ASN A 33 -12.09 5.99 -26.02
N VAL A 34 -12.21 7.15 -25.37
CA VAL A 34 -11.82 7.34 -23.97
C VAL A 34 -12.67 6.48 -23.02
N ILE A 35 -13.94 6.24 -23.35
CA ILE A 35 -14.85 5.40 -22.55
C ILE A 35 -15.36 4.26 -23.44
N PRO A 36 -14.62 3.15 -23.56
CA PRO A 36 -15.10 1.97 -24.25
C PRO A 36 -16.30 1.35 -23.51
N SER A 37 -17.05 0.51 -24.22
CA SER A 37 -18.15 -0.22 -23.60
C SER A 37 -17.63 -1.22 -22.54
N PRO A 38 -18.42 -1.55 -21.51
CA PRO A 38 -18.04 -2.53 -20.49
C PRO A 38 -17.62 -3.89 -21.08
N HIS A 39 -18.35 -4.39 -22.09
CA HIS A 39 -18.08 -5.70 -22.67
C HIS A 39 -16.80 -5.71 -23.53
N GLU A 40 -16.53 -4.66 -24.30
CA GLU A 40 -15.26 -4.51 -25.03
C GLU A 40 -14.09 -4.41 -24.07
N THR A 41 -14.25 -3.70 -22.95
CA THR A 41 -13.23 -3.58 -21.91
C THR A 41 -12.88 -4.94 -21.32
N VAL A 42 -13.89 -5.75 -20.97
CA VAL A 42 -13.69 -7.11 -20.45
C VAL A 42 -13.04 -8.01 -21.48
N LYS A 43 -13.49 -7.97 -22.74
CA LYS A 43 -12.89 -8.75 -23.82
C LYS A 43 -11.41 -8.38 -23.99
N ARG A 44 -11.12 -7.08 -24.07
CA ARG A 44 -9.75 -6.58 -24.22
C ARG A 44 -8.87 -6.92 -23.03
N PHE A 45 -9.43 -6.90 -21.81
CA PHE A 45 -8.72 -7.35 -20.62
C PHE A 45 -8.33 -8.82 -20.73
N ILE A 46 -9.26 -9.71 -21.09
CA ILE A 46 -9.00 -11.15 -21.25
C ILE A 46 -7.94 -11.39 -22.33
N ASP A 47 -8.01 -10.67 -23.45
CA ASP A 47 -7.04 -10.80 -24.54
C ASP A 47 -5.62 -10.35 -24.13
N LEU A 48 -5.52 -9.26 -23.37
CA LEU A 48 -4.24 -8.67 -22.97
C LEU A 48 -3.65 -9.30 -21.70
N PHE A 49 -4.47 -9.97 -20.89
CA PHE A 49 -4.08 -10.48 -19.58
C PHE A 49 -2.88 -11.43 -19.65
N PRO A 50 -2.85 -12.48 -20.48
CA PRO A 50 -1.80 -13.49 -20.42
C PRO A 50 -0.41 -12.98 -20.80
N ASN A 51 -0.33 -12.04 -21.75
CA ASN A 51 0.93 -11.66 -22.38
C ASN A 51 1.48 -10.31 -21.91
N ILE A 52 0.62 -9.30 -21.77
CA ILE A 52 1.07 -7.92 -21.53
C ILE A 52 0.75 -7.51 -20.11
N LEU A 53 -0.50 -7.70 -19.70
CA LEU A 53 -0.96 -7.21 -18.40
C LEU A 53 -0.33 -8.01 -17.25
N SER A 54 -0.19 -9.33 -17.40
CA SER A 54 0.49 -10.21 -16.45
C SER A 54 1.93 -9.78 -16.19
N LEU A 55 2.70 -9.47 -17.24
CA LEU A 55 4.09 -9.03 -17.12
C LEU A 55 4.19 -7.68 -16.40
N HIS A 56 3.35 -6.70 -16.76
CA HIS A 56 3.34 -5.41 -16.06
C HIS A 56 2.88 -5.54 -14.61
N LEU A 57 1.89 -6.41 -14.34
CA LEU A 57 1.40 -6.71 -13.01
C LEU A 57 2.52 -7.33 -12.16
N LEU A 58 3.18 -8.38 -12.66
CA LEU A 58 4.30 -9.04 -11.97
C LEU A 58 5.47 -8.07 -11.75
N ALA A 59 5.82 -7.26 -12.74
CA ALA A 59 6.84 -6.23 -12.58
C ALA A 59 6.45 -5.18 -11.53
N SER A 60 5.18 -4.82 -11.42
CA SER A 60 4.67 -3.93 -10.37
C SER A 60 4.72 -4.58 -8.99
N LEU A 61 4.23 -5.82 -8.87
CA LEU A 61 4.27 -6.59 -7.65
C LEU A 61 5.71 -6.81 -7.17
N GLY A 62 6.62 -7.18 -8.06
CA GLY A 62 8.04 -7.36 -7.73
C GLY A 62 8.68 -6.10 -7.14
N ARG A 63 8.36 -4.92 -7.69
CA ARG A 63 8.82 -3.63 -7.13
C ARG A 63 8.27 -3.40 -5.71
N ILE A 64 7.00 -3.70 -5.48
CA ILE A 64 6.36 -3.55 -4.17
C ILE A 64 6.97 -4.54 -3.17
N MET A 65 7.13 -5.81 -3.54
CA MET A 65 7.73 -6.84 -2.68
C MET A 65 9.16 -6.48 -2.29
N MET A 66 9.98 -6.03 -3.26
CA MET A 66 11.34 -5.58 -2.99
C MET A 66 11.36 -4.37 -2.04
N ALA A 67 10.49 -3.39 -2.27
CA ALA A 67 10.41 -2.21 -1.41
C ALA A 67 9.94 -2.55 0.00
N ILE A 68 8.95 -3.45 0.15
CA ILE A 68 8.51 -3.96 1.44
C ILE A 68 9.65 -4.68 2.15
N GLY A 69 10.36 -5.58 1.46
CA GLY A 69 11.49 -6.31 2.05
C GLY A 69 12.55 -5.38 2.61
N VAL A 70 12.99 -4.38 1.83
CA VAL A 70 13.94 -3.35 2.28
C VAL A 70 13.36 -2.54 3.45
N SER A 71 12.09 -2.17 3.37
CA SER A 71 11.43 -1.40 4.43
C SER A 71 11.29 -2.19 5.73
N ILE A 72 11.09 -3.50 5.68
CA ILE A 72 11.07 -4.38 6.87
C ILE A 72 12.44 -4.39 7.51
N ILE A 73 13.49 -4.63 6.72
CA ILE A 73 14.87 -4.71 7.20
C ILE A 73 15.32 -3.40 7.87
N LEU A 74 14.83 -2.25 7.39
CA LEU A 74 15.22 -0.95 7.95
C LEU A 74 14.23 -0.43 9.01
N GLY A 75 12.94 -0.42 8.68
CA GLY A 75 11.88 0.18 9.46
C GLY A 75 11.54 -0.59 10.73
N VAL A 76 11.57 -1.93 10.71
CA VAL A 76 11.25 -2.73 11.91
C VAL A 76 12.34 -2.56 12.98
N PRO A 77 13.65 -2.76 12.71
CA PRO A 77 14.67 -2.59 13.73
C PRO A 77 14.72 -1.15 14.28
N LEU A 78 14.58 -0.15 13.41
CA LEU A 78 14.53 1.25 13.83
C LEU A 78 13.29 1.53 14.69
N GLY A 79 12.12 1.03 14.28
CA GLY A 79 10.87 1.19 15.03
C GLY A 79 10.94 0.54 16.41
N LEU A 80 11.49 -0.68 16.50
CA LEU A 80 11.72 -1.38 17.76
C LEU A 80 12.65 -0.58 18.67
N TRP A 81 13.81 -0.16 18.14
CA TRP A 81 14.80 0.60 18.91
C TRP A 81 14.24 1.92 19.45
N ILE A 82 13.51 2.67 18.61
CA ILE A 82 12.87 3.92 18.99
C ILE A 82 11.73 3.67 20.00
N GLY A 83 10.95 2.60 19.83
CA GLY A 83 9.87 2.23 20.74
C GLY A 83 10.35 1.82 22.13
N MET A 84 11.48 1.11 22.21
CA MET A 84 12.07 0.65 23.48
C MET A 84 12.86 1.74 24.21
N ASN A 85 13.48 2.68 23.49
CA ASN A 85 14.36 3.67 24.09
C ASN A 85 13.75 5.08 24.09
N LYS A 86 13.39 5.57 25.28
CA LYS A 86 12.83 6.92 25.49
C LYS A 86 13.69 8.05 24.94
N LYS A 87 15.03 7.95 25.00
CA LYS A 87 15.93 8.97 24.44
C LYS A 87 15.88 8.96 22.91
N ALA A 88 15.97 7.78 22.30
CA ALA A 88 15.83 7.64 20.85
C ALA A 88 14.47 8.18 20.38
N ASP A 89 13.39 7.82 21.08
CA ASP A 89 12.05 8.35 20.82
C ASP A 89 12.00 9.88 20.82
N SER A 90 12.59 10.52 21.83
CA SER A 90 12.59 11.99 21.94
C SER A 90 13.37 12.68 20.81
N ILE A 91 14.44 12.06 20.30
CA ILE A 91 15.31 12.63 19.26
C ILE A 91 14.72 12.40 17.87
N PHE A 92 14.23 11.19 17.58
CA PHE A 92 13.78 10.82 16.25
C PHE A 92 12.32 11.19 15.98
N SER A 93 11.47 11.26 17.01
CA SER A 93 10.05 11.57 16.82
C SER A 93 9.81 12.88 16.07
N PRO A 94 10.46 14.02 16.39
CA PRO A 94 10.29 15.26 15.64
C PRO A 94 10.61 15.10 14.15
N VAL A 95 11.72 14.42 13.82
CA VAL A 95 12.13 14.17 12.43
C VAL A 95 11.10 13.31 11.71
N ILE A 96 10.65 12.23 12.36
CA ILE A 96 9.64 11.33 11.80
C ILE A 96 8.33 12.09 11.55
N TYR A 97 7.86 12.90 12.49
CA TYR A 97 6.62 13.66 12.33
C TYR A 97 6.69 14.76 11.27
N ILE A 98 7.88 15.30 10.98
CA ILE A 98 8.08 16.26 9.89
C ILE A 98 8.12 15.55 8.54
N LEU A 99 8.81 14.42 8.44
CA LEU A 99 9.00 13.71 7.17
C LEU A 99 7.77 12.88 6.78
N TYR A 100 7.05 12.33 7.77
CA TYR A 100 5.88 11.48 7.56
C TYR A 100 4.76 12.13 6.76
N PRO A 101 4.35 13.39 6.92
CA PRO A 101 3.27 13.99 6.12
C PRO A 101 3.72 14.46 4.73
N LEU A 102 5.03 14.49 4.43
CA LEU A 102 5.51 15.03 3.16
C LEU A 102 4.97 14.25 1.96
N PRO A 103 4.63 14.92 0.85
CA PRO A 103 4.18 14.26 -0.37
C PRO A 103 5.36 13.54 -1.02
N LYS A 104 5.55 12.25 -0.71
CA LYS A 104 6.73 11.48 -1.14
C LYS A 104 6.87 11.45 -2.66
N ILE A 105 5.75 11.50 -3.39
CA ILE A 105 5.73 11.55 -4.85
C ILE A 105 6.53 12.74 -5.42
N ALA A 106 6.67 13.85 -4.66
CA ALA A 106 7.49 15.00 -5.06
C ALA A 106 8.99 14.68 -5.16
N PHE A 107 9.47 13.61 -4.52
CA PHE A 107 10.86 13.17 -4.61
C PHE A 107 11.16 12.30 -5.84
N LEU A 108 10.14 11.90 -6.62
CA LEU A 108 10.35 11.04 -7.79
C LEU A 108 11.38 11.61 -8.77
N PRO A 109 11.33 12.91 -9.17
CA PRO A 109 12.34 13.47 -10.08
C PRO A 109 13.74 13.44 -9.50
N ILE A 110 13.90 13.70 -8.19
CA ILE A 110 15.19 13.68 -7.50
C ILE A 110 15.77 12.27 -7.54
N PHE A 111 14.96 11.25 -7.22
CA PHE A 111 15.41 9.86 -7.31
C PHE A 111 15.73 9.44 -8.75
N MET A 112 15.02 9.95 -9.75
CA MET A 112 15.33 9.69 -11.16
C MET A 112 16.66 10.31 -11.59
N ILE A 113 17.00 11.49 -11.08
CA ILE A 113 18.29 12.14 -11.35
C ILE A 113 19.43 11.35 -10.66
N LEU A 114 19.24 10.95 -9.41
CA LEU A 114 20.30 10.30 -8.62
C LEU A 114 20.50 8.82 -8.97
N LEU A 115 19.42 8.08 -9.24
CA LEU A 115 19.43 6.63 -9.42
C LEU A 115 19.16 6.20 -10.86
N GLY A 116 18.93 7.16 -11.75
CA GLY A 116 18.54 6.95 -13.13
C GLY A 116 17.05 6.67 -13.33
N ILE A 117 16.62 6.76 -14.59
CA ILE A 117 15.25 6.43 -15.00
C ILE A 117 15.07 4.91 -14.96
N GLY A 118 14.11 4.42 -14.18
CA GLY A 118 13.78 2.99 -14.17
C GLY A 118 13.23 2.50 -12.85
N ASN A 119 13.44 1.22 -12.58
CA ASN A 119 12.90 0.54 -11.40
C ASN A 119 13.59 0.97 -10.10
N LYS A 120 14.89 1.29 -10.12
CA LYS A 120 15.62 1.71 -8.91
C LYS A 120 14.98 2.95 -8.28
N ALA A 121 14.78 4.01 -9.04
CA ALA A 121 14.10 5.23 -8.56
C ALA A 121 12.68 4.95 -8.04
N LYS A 122 11.90 4.13 -8.74
CA LYS A 122 10.54 3.76 -8.32
C LYS A 122 10.53 2.95 -7.02
N VAL A 123 11.43 1.97 -6.88
CA VAL A 123 11.55 1.14 -5.68
C VAL A 123 12.00 2.00 -4.50
N THR A 124 13.02 2.84 -4.66
CA THR A 124 13.47 3.77 -3.61
C THR A 124 12.35 4.69 -3.14
N LEU A 125 11.58 5.24 -4.07
CA LEU A 125 10.39 6.04 -3.74
C LEU A 125 9.40 5.25 -2.88
N ILE A 126 9.08 4.00 -3.26
CA ILE A 126 8.16 3.14 -2.50
C ILE A 126 8.75 2.81 -1.12
N VAL A 127 10.05 2.55 -1.02
CA VAL A 127 10.73 2.33 0.27
C VAL A 127 10.56 3.56 1.16
N THR A 128 10.82 4.77 0.66
CA THR A 128 10.61 6.01 1.42
C THR A 128 9.16 6.19 1.84
N ILE A 129 8.20 5.76 1.02
CA ILE A 129 6.78 5.77 1.40
C ILE A 129 6.52 4.78 2.54
N ILE A 130 7.05 3.57 2.51
CA ILE A 130 6.67 2.51 3.46
C ILE A 130 7.44 2.60 4.78
N ILE A 131 8.71 3.01 4.74
CA ILE A 131 9.61 2.95 5.89
C ILE A 131 9.10 3.73 7.10
N PHE A 132 8.52 4.92 6.90
CA PHE A 132 8.02 5.74 8.02
C PHE A 132 6.74 5.15 8.63
N GLN A 133 5.80 4.68 7.81
CA GLN A 133 4.57 4.02 8.27
C GLN A 133 4.91 2.78 9.09
N MET A 134 5.87 1.99 8.60
CA MET A 134 6.31 0.78 9.28
C MET A 134 7.04 1.09 10.58
N LEU A 135 7.97 2.06 10.56
CA LEU A 135 8.68 2.51 11.75
C LEU A 135 7.70 3.01 12.82
N ILE A 136 6.75 3.88 12.46
CA ILE A 136 5.75 4.42 13.38
C ILE A 136 4.87 3.30 13.95
N GLY A 137 4.34 2.43 13.08
CA GLY A 137 3.50 1.31 13.51
C GLY A 137 4.20 0.36 14.48
N VAL A 138 5.48 0.04 14.22
CA VAL A 138 6.27 -0.81 15.12
C VAL A 138 6.59 -0.09 16.43
N ARG A 139 7.02 1.18 16.36
CA ARG A 139 7.31 2.01 17.54
C ARG A 139 6.11 2.09 18.47
N ASP A 140 4.94 2.40 17.90
CA ASP A 140 3.71 2.60 18.68
C ASP A 140 3.20 1.26 19.22
N GLY A 141 3.29 0.18 18.42
CA GLY A 141 2.98 -1.17 18.87
C GLY A 141 3.86 -1.64 20.05
N VAL A 142 5.15 -1.27 20.08
CA VAL A 142 6.01 -1.53 21.25
C VAL A 142 5.54 -0.76 22.48
N LYS A 143 5.12 0.49 22.32
CA LYS A 143 4.67 1.33 23.44
C LYS A 143 3.32 0.91 24.01
N GLU A 144 2.50 0.21 23.23
CA GLU A 144 1.21 -0.34 23.67
C GLU A 144 1.35 -1.62 24.51
N ILE A 145 2.54 -2.23 24.58
CA ILE A 145 2.77 -3.43 25.38
C ILE A 145 2.56 -3.10 26.87
N PRO A 146 1.66 -3.83 27.59
CA PRO A 146 1.45 -3.64 29.02
C PRO A 146 2.75 -3.83 29.82
N LYS A 147 2.99 -2.96 30.79
CA LYS A 147 4.21 -2.99 31.61
C LYS A 147 4.35 -4.30 32.39
N GLU A 148 3.24 -4.95 32.71
CA GLU A 148 3.17 -6.23 33.43
C GLU A 148 3.86 -7.35 32.65
N LEU A 149 3.72 -7.37 31.32
CA LEU A 149 4.41 -8.33 30.46
C LEU A 149 5.92 -8.06 30.42
N TYR A 150 6.31 -6.79 30.42
CA TYR A 150 7.73 -6.41 30.49
C TYR A 150 8.37 -6.84 31.82
N TYR A 151 7.71 -6.59 32.95
CA TYR A 151 8.21 -7.03 34.26
C TYR A 151 8.27 -8.55 34.38
N SER A 152 7.28 -9.26 33.84
CA SER A 152 7.27 -10.72 33.80
C SER A 152 8.46 -11.29 33.00
N ALA A 153 8.78 -10.69 31.85
CA ALA A 153 9.96 -11.07 31.06
C ALA A 153 11.26 -10.85 31.83
N ILE A 154 11.40 -9.72 32.52
CA ILE A 154 12.58 -9.42 33.36
C ILE A 154 12.71 -10.42 34.51
N SER A 155 11.61 -10.77 35.19
CA SER A 155 11.62 -11.77 36.26
C SER A 155 12.03 -13.17 35.80
N LEU A 156 11.83 -13.49 34.51
CA LEU A 156 12.29 -14.73 33.87
C LEU A 156 13.76 -14.66 33.39
N GLY A 157 14.47 -13.57 33.66
CA GLY A 157 15.88 -13.40 33.33
C GLY A 157 16.18 -12.71 32.00
N VAL A 158 15.17 -12.15 31.33
CA VAL A 158 15.40 -11.31 30.14
C VAL A 158 16.03 -9.99 30.59
N SER A 159 17.22 -9.69 30.07
CA SER A 159 17.90 -8.40 30.28
C SER A 159 18.03 -7.67 28.95
N GLY A 160 17.29 -6.56 28.80
CA GLY A 160 17.19 -5.79 27.56
C GLY A 160 16.39 -4.51 27.73
#